data_AF-A0A349QUN3-F1
#
_entry.id   AF-A0A349QUN3-F1
#
_cell.length_a   1.000
_cell.length_b   1.000
_cell.length_c   1.000
_cell.angle_alpha   90.00
_cell.angle_beta   90.00
_cell.angle_gamma   90.00
#
_symmetry.space_group_name_H-M   'P 1'
#
loop_
_entity.id
_entity.type
_entity.pdbx_description
1 polymer ?
#
loop_
_entity_poly.entity_id
_entity_poly.type
_entity_poly.pdbx_seq_one_letter_code
_entity_poly.pdbx_strand_id
1 'polypeptide(L)' 'MKKINMYIALFMMLIAMTTFAQQKASFVSKETSITFFSNAPLEDIEAKSTLGASAMNLQTGDIIFRVKNTSF' A
#
# COMPACT_ATOMS: atom_id res chain seq x y z
N MET A 1 17.87 -8.14 45.36
CA MET A 1 17.06 -9.02 44.48
C MET A 1 15.84 -8.31 43.89
N LYS A 2 14.95 -7.67 44.69
CA LYS A 2 13.75 -6.97 44.18
C LYS A 2 14.02 -5.88 43.12
N LYS A 3 15.07 -5.05 43.30
CA LYS A 3 15.44 -4.00 42.34
C LYS A 3 15.93 -4.58 41.00
N ILE A 4 16.71 -5.67 41.02
CA ILE A 4 17.16 -6.36 39.81
C ILE A 4 15.97 -6.91 39.02
N ASN A 5 15.00 -7.52 39.70
CA ASN A 5 13.79 -8.05 39.05
C ASN A 5 12.94 -6.93 38.44
N MET A 6 12.91 -5.75 39.07
CA MET A 6 12.24 -4.56 38.53
C MET A 6 12.91 -4.05 37.25
N TYR A 7 14.25 -4.01 37.21
CA TYR A 7 14.98 -3.62 35.99
C TYR A 7 14.81 -4.63 34.86
N ILE A 8 14.78 -5.93 35.18
CA ILE A 8 14.52 -7.00 34.19
C ILE A 8 13.10 -6.88 33.62
N ALA A 9 12.11 -6.64 34.48
CA ALA A 9 10.72 -6.43 34.04
C ALA A 9 10.59 -5.20 33.13
N LEU A 10 11.25 -4.09 33.49
CA LEU A 10 11.27 -2.88 32.67
C LEU A 10 11.94 -3.12 31.31
N PHE A 11 13.06 -3.85 31.30
CA PHE A 11 13.77 -4.21 30.07
C PHE A 11 12.92 -5.10 29.15
N MET A 12 12.25 -6.12 29.70
CA MET A 12 11.32 -6.96 28.93
C MET A 12 10.14 -6.16 28.37
N MET A 13 9.60 -5.21 29.14
CA MET A 13 8.52 -4.33 28.69
C MET A 13 8.95 -3.44 27.51
N LEU A 14 10.18 -2.92 27.54
CA LEU A 14 10.73 -2.11 26.45
C LEU A 14 10.95 -2.94 25.16
N ILE A 15 11.41 -4.19 25.28
CA ILE A 15 11.56 -5.09 24.13
C ILE A 15 10.21 -5.45 23.51
N ALA A 16 9.17 -5.66 24.32
CA ALA A 16 7.84 -5.99 23.82
C ALA A 16 7.19 -4.86 22.99
N MET A 17 7.64 -3.62 23.12
CA MET A 17 7.11 -2.50 22.33
C MET A 17 7.67 -2.43 20.90
N THR A 18 8.77 -3.10 20.59
CA THR A 18 9.39 -3.03 19.25
C THR A 18 8.77 -4.00 18.25
N THR A 19 8.01 -5.00 18.70
CA THR A 19 7.48 -6.08 17.83
C THR A 19 6.18 -5.74 17.10
N PHE A 20 5.52 -4.61 17.41
CA PHE A 20 4.27 -4.21 16.76
C PHE A 20 4.45 -3.38 15.49
N ALA A 21 5.69 -3.04 15.13
CA ALA A 21 6.02 -2.28 13.94
C ALA A 21 6.30 -3.16 12.71
N GLN A 22 5.57 -4.27 12.53
CA GLN A 22 5.52 -4.95 11.24
C GLN A 22 4.75 -4.05 10.26
N GLN A 23 5.47 -3.05 9.76
CA GLN A 23 5.05 -2.08 8.78
C GLN A 23 4.46 -2.85 7.61
N LYS A 24 3.22 -2.49 7.23
CA LYS A 24 2.53 -3.10 6.09
C LYS A 24 3.51 -3.12 4.92
N ALA A 25 3.79 -4.32 4.43
CA ALA A 25 4.66 -4.57 3.28
C ALA A 25 4.17 -3.89 1.99
N SER A 26 2.99 -3.24 2.04
CA SER A 26 2.36 -2.67 0.88
C SER A 26 1.70 -1.32 1.17
N PHE A 27 1.86 -0.39 0.23
CA PHE A 27 1.00 0.78 0.12
C PHE A 27 -0.27 0.40 -0.66
N VAL A 28 -1.41 0.94 -0.26
CA VAL A 28 -2.71 0.66 -0.89
C VAL A 28 -3.46 1.97 -1.09
N SER A 29 -3.97 2.22 -2.29
CA SER A 29 -4.88 3.34 -2.57
C SER A 29 -6.23 2.85 -3.06
N LYS A 30 -7.30 3.42 -2.50
CA LYS A 30 -8.68 3.26 -2.98
C LYS A 30 -9.11 4.38 -3.92
N GLU A 31 -8.40 5.51 -3.88
CA GLU A 31 -8.60 6.64 -4.77
C GLU A 31 -7.54 6.55 -5.86
N THR A 32 -7.95 6.15 -7.07
CA THR A 32 -7.03 5.89 -8.18
C THR A 32 -7.61 6.46 -9.47
N SER A 33 -6.79 7.19 -10.24
CA SER A 33 -7.17 7.68 -11.57
C SER A 33 -6.23 7.08 -12.61
N ILE A 34 -6.79 6.46 -13.64
CA ILE A 34 -6.05 5.84 -14.73
C ILE A 34 -6.59 6.43 -16.02
N THR A 35 -5.69 6.94 -16.86
CA THR A 35 -6.05 7.52 -18.16
C THR A 35 -5.30 6.78 -19.25
N PHE A 36 -6.01 6.37 -20.28
CA PHE A 36 -5.47 5.85 -21.53
C PHE A 36 -5.66 6.90 -22.61
N PHE A 37 -4.61 7.16 -23.37
CA PHE A 37 -4.65 8.06 -24.52
C PHE A 37 -4.14 7.31 -25.75
N SER A 38 -4.82 7.49 -26.87
CA SER A 38 -4.40 6.98 -28.17
C SER A 38 -4.67 8.04 -29.23
N ASN A 39 -3.63 8.40 -29.99
CA ASN A 39 -3.82 9.16 -31.21
C ASN A 39 -4.28 8.20 -32.31
N ALA A 40 -5.46 8.43 -32.89
CA ALA A 40 -5.97 7.64 -34.01
C ALA A 40 -6.18 8.55 -35.24
N PRO A 41 -6.22 7.98 -36.47
CA PRO A 41 -6.25 8.78 -37.70
C PRO A 41 -7.44 9.75 -37.83
N LEU A 42 -8.58 9.43 -37.20
CA LEU A 42 -9.80 10.22 -37.27
C LEU A 42 -9.93 11.20 -36.10
N GLU A 43 -9.54 10.77 -34.91
CA GLU A 43 -9.63 11.54 -33.67
C GLU A 43 -8.69 10.99 -32.59
N ASP A 44 -8.41 11.83 -31.59
CA ASP A 44 -7.76 11.38 -30.37
C ASP A 44 -8.78 10.67 -29.47
N ILE A 45 -8.38 9.53 -28.93
CA ILE A 45 -9.19 8.73 -28.01
C ILE A 45 -8.59 8.87 -26.61
N GLU A 46 -9.37 9.42 -25.68
CA GLU A 46 -9.03 9.45 -24.25
C GLU A 46 -10.05 8.65 -23.43
N ALA A 47 -9.56 7.76 -22.57
CA ALA A 47 -10.38 7.01 -21.63
C ALA A 47 -9.86 7.23 -20.21
N LYS A 48 -10.70 7.80 -19.34
CA LYS A 48 -10.38 8.03 -17.92
C LYS A 48 -11.23 7.13 -17.03
N SER A 49 -10.57 6.39 -16.14
CA SER A 49 -11.22 5.60 -15.09
C SER A 49 -10.80 6.08 -13.71
N THR A 50 -11.79 6.49 -12.92
CA THR A 50 -11.63 6.87 -11.50
C THR A 50 -12.12 5.77 -10.55
N LEU A 51 -12.66 4.68 -11.09
CA LEU A 51 -13.19 3.55 -10.34
C LEU A 51 -12.16 2.42 -10.32
N GLY A 52 -11.17 2.56 -9.45
CA GLY A 52 -10.10 1.57 -9.32
C GLY A 52 -9.43 1.57 -7.96
N ALA A 53 -8.57 0.58 -7.75
CA ALA A 53 -7.69 0.49 -6.58
C ALA A 53 -6.26 0.18 -7.04
N SER A 54 -5.27 0.55 -6.24
CA SER A 54 -3.87 0.18 -6.46
C SER A 54 -3.21 -0.36 -5.20
N ALA A 55 -2.22 -1.21 -5.39
CA ALA A 55 -1.34 -1.67 -4.33
C ALA A 55 0.11 -1.74 -4.83
N MET A 56 1.06 -1.35 -3.98
CA MET A 56 2.49 -1.45 -4.24
C MET A 56 3.14 -2.30 -3.17
N ASN A 57 3.84 -3.37 -3.55
CA ASN A 57 4.66 -4.16 -2.65
C ASN A 57 6.04 -3.51 -2.49
N LEU A 58 6.42 -3.18 -1.25
CA LEU A 58 7.68 -2.52 -0.94
C LEU A 58 8.90 -3.45 -0.94
N GLN A 59 8.68 -4.76 -0.86
CA GLN A 59 9.75 -5.77 -0.87
C GLN A 59 10.13 -6.18 -2.29
N THR A 60 9.14 -6.38 -3.16
CA THR A 60 9.38 -6.80 -4.54
C THR A 60 9.41 -5.63 -5.52
N GLY A 61 8.79 -4.50 -5.16
CA GLY A 61 8.58 -3.37 -6.07
C GLY A 61 7.37 -3.54 -6.99
N ASP A 62 6.61 -4.64 -6.88
CA ASP A 62 5.45 -4.89 -7.73
C ASP A 62 4.35 -3.87 -7.50
N ILE A 63 3.74 -3.39 -8.59
CA ILE A 63 2.60 -2.47 -8.54
C ILE A 63 1.43 -3.12 -9.27
N ILE A 64 0.29 -3.23 -8.59
CA ILE A 64 -0.94 -3.81 -9.11
C ILE A 64 -1.99 -2.72 -9.20
N PHE A 65 -2.66 -2.63 -10.34
CA PHE A 65 -3.82 -1.77 -10.56
C PHE A 65 -5.05 -2.63 -10.85
N ARG A 66 -6.16 -2.34 -10.17
CA ARG A 66 -7.47 -2.92 -10.44
C ARG A 66 -8.39 -1.83 -10.97
N VAL A 67 -8.84 -1.99 -12.20
CA VAL A 67 -9.76 -1.05 -12.86
C VAL A 67 -11.10 -1.74 -13.05
N LYS A 68 -12.19 -1.09 -12.66
CA LYS A 68 -13.52 -1.60 -13.00
C LYS A 68 -13.79 -1.28 -14.47
N ASN A 69 -13.87 -2.31 -15.31
CA ASN A 69 -14.25 -2.16 -16.71
C ASN A 69 -15.78 -2.29 -16.83
N THR A 70 -16.47 -1.15 -16.88
CA THR A 70 -17.94 -1.09 -17.01
C THR A 70 -18.32 -0.81 -18.46
N SER A 71 -18.08 -1.78 -19.33
CA SER A 71 -18.49 -1.86 -20.74
C SER A 71 -18.12 -0.70 -21.68
N PHE A 72 -17.81 -1.09 -22.90
CA PHE A 72 -17.56 -0.29 -24.10
C PHE A 72 -18.86 0.18 -24.74
#